data_AF-A0A2B4RD82-F1
#
_entry.id   AF-A0A2B4RD82-F1
#
_cell.length_a   1.000
_cell.length_b   1.000
_cell.length_c   1.000
_cell.angle_alpha   90.00
_cell.angle_beta   90.00
_cell.angle_gamma   90.00
#
_symmetry.space_group_name_H-M   'P 1'
#
loop_
_entity.id
_entity.type
_entity.pdbx_description
1 polymer ?
#
loop_
_entity_poly.entity_id
_entity_poly.type
_entity_poly.pdbx_seq_one_letter_code
_entity_poly.pdbx_strand_id
1 'polypeptide(L)'
;MMGLAALSSGLSVLVHGESGFGEALKAVKFGDTATVDSEDATEWAQKIKKLRKISRQLRREQASELRSFYNEKYSWGKQLGALVKEMLSMMSAQ
;
A
#
# COMPACT_ATOMS: atom_id res chain seq x y z
N MET A 1 -10.29 -1.16 2.75
CA MET A 1 -10.79 -0.27 1.67
C MET A 1 -10.19 1.14 1.73
N MET A 2 -10.26 1.87 2.85
CA MET A 2 -9.82 3.27 2.91
C MET A 2 -8.34 3.50 2.55
N GLY A 3 -7.42 2.63 3.00
CA GLY A 3 -5.99 2.76 2.72
C GLY A 3 -5.64 2.69 1.22
N LEU A 4 -6.20 1.71 0.50
CA LEU A 4 -5.96 1.56 -0.94
C LEU A 4 -6.54 2.72 -1.74
N ALA A 5 -7.73 3.21 -1.36
CA ALA A 5 -8.34 4.38 -2.00
C ALA A 5 -7.48 5.64 -1.84
N ALA A 6 -6.94 5.87 -0.63
CA ALA A 6 -6.05 6.98 -0.36
C ALA A 6 -4.72 6.87 -1.15
N LEU A 7 -4.10 5.69 -1.18
CA LEU A 7 -2.89 5.45 -1.98
C LEU A 7 -3.14 5.68 -3.47
N SER A 8 -4.27 5.17 -4.00
CA SER A 8 -4.66 5.34 -5.40
C SER A 8 -4.88 6.79 -5.77
N SER A 9 -5.35 7.60 -4.81
CA SER A 9 -5.53 9.04 -4.95
C SER A 9 -4.21 9.84 -4.83
N GLY A 10 -3.07 9.16 -4.61
CA GLY A 10 -1.77 9.80 -4.40
C GLY A 10 -1.66 10.55 -3.07
N LEU A 11 -2.48 10.17 -2.09
CA LEU A 11 -2.41 10.70 -0.73
C LEU A 11 -1.44 9.87 0.10
N SER A 12 -0.76 10.50 1.05
CA SER A 12 0.05 9.79 2.05
C SER A 12 -0.85 8.93 2.92
N VAL A 13 -0.47 7.66 3.11
CA VAL A 13 -1.19 6.71 3.95
C VAL A 13 -0.33 6.25 5.11
N LEU A 14 -1.00 5.93 6.22
CA LEU A 14 -0.38 5.25 7.35
C LEU A 14 -1.32 4.14 7.80
N VAL A 15 -0.85 2.91 7.82
CA VAL A 15 -1.66 1.73 8.13
C VAL A 15 -0.94 0.81 9.11
N HIS A 16 -1.71 -0.04 9.80
CA HIS A 16 -1.11 -1.02 10.70
C HIS A 16 -0.36 -2.07 9.88
N GLY A 17 0.86 -2.40 10.28
CA GLY A 17 1.77 -3.22 9.49
C GLY A 17 1.40 -4.70 9.44
N GLU A 18 0.61 -5.20 10.38
CA GLU A 18 0.04 -6.56 10.36
C GLU A 18 -1.34 -6.61 9.71
N SER A 19 -1.84 -5.49 9.16
CA SER A 19 -3.02 -5.55 8.29
C SER A 19 -2.63 -6.15 6.94
N GLY A 20 -3.54 -6.87 6.27
CA GLY A 20 -3.25 -7.43 4.94
C GLY A 20 -2.81 -6.37 3.90
N PHE A 21 -3.24 -5.12 4.05
CA PHE A 21 -2.73 -4.01 3.24
C PHE A 21 -1.36 -3.50 3.70
N GLY A 22 -1.10 -3.50 5.02
CA GLY A 22 0.19 -3.18 5.60
C GLY A 22 1.28 -4.17 5.18
N GLU A 23 0.97 -5.48 5.19
CA GLU A 23 1.88 -6.52 4.70
C GLU A 23 2.20 -6.34 3.21
N ALA A 24 1.18 -6.06 2.39
CA ALA A 24 1.38 -5.75 0.98
C ALA A 24 2.26 -4.50 0.79
N LEU A 25 2.11 -3.49 1.65
CA LEU A 25 2.95 -2.30 1.62
C LEU A 25 4.40 -2.60 2.03
N LYS A 26 4.66 -3.37 3.09
CA LYS A 26 6.02 -3.77 3.49
C LYS A 26 6.79 -4.47 2.36
N ALA A 27 6.06 -5.15 1.48
CA ALA A 27 6.64 -5.84 0.34
C ALA A 27 7.04 -4.92 -0.83
N VAL A 28 6.76 -3.61 -0.78
CA VAL A 28 7.14 -2.62 -1.82
C VAL A 28 8.16 -1.63 -1.29
N LYS A 29 8.94 -1.04 -2.20
CA LYS A 29 9.92 0.00 -1.84
C LYS A 29 9.20 1.18 -1.17
N PHE A 30 9.79 1.67 -0.08
CA PHE A 30 9.24 2.70 0.81
C PHE A 30 7.98 2.29 1.60
N GLY A 31 7.58 1.01 1.54
CA GLY A 31 6.48 0.43 2.31
C GLY A 31 6.51 0.72 3.81
N ASP A 32 7.67 0.51 4.43
CA ASP A 32 7.88 0.67 5.88
C ASP A 32 7.69 2.11 6.39
N THR A 33 7.73 3.07 5.47
CA THR A 33 7.47 4.48 5.80
C THR A 33 5.97 4.73 6.01
N ALA A 34 5.12 3.89 5.41
CA ALA A 34 3.67 3.95 5.44
C ALA A 34 3.03 2.93 6.40
N THR A 35 3.83 2.18 7.16
CA THR A 35 3.34 1.21 8.15
C THR A 35 3.75 1.57 9.59
N VAL A 36 2.93 1.12 10.53
CA VAL A 36 3.19 1.15 11.99
C VAL A 36 2.87 -0.23 12.54
N ASP A 37 3.83 -0.85 13.22
CA ASP A 37 3.72 -2.22 13.72
C ASP A 37 3.18 -2.31 15.16
N SER A 38 2.73 -1.19 15.71
CA SER A 38 2.25 -1.07 17.08
C SER A 38 0.80 -0.60 17.11
N GLU A 39 0.07 -1.03 18.13
CA GLU A 39 -1.26 -0.50 18.47
C GLU A 39 -1.18 0.72 19.39
N ASP A 40 0.01 1.06 19.91
CA ASP A 40 0.19 2.19 20.81
C ASP A 40 -0.06 3.52 20.08
N ALA A 41 -1.10 4.24 20.52
CA ALA A 41 -1.46 5.56 20.02
C ALA A 41 -0.28 6.56 20.05
N THR A 42 0.66 6.41 20.98
CA THR A 42 1.85 7.24 21.10
C THR A 42 2.77 7.07 19.89
N GLU A 43 2.98 5.83 19.44
CA GLU A 43 3.79 5.55 18.26
C GLU A 43 3.15 6.11 16.99
N TRP A 44 1.83 5.94 16.84
CA TRP A 44 1.06 6.54 15.76
C TRP A 44 1.21 8.07 15.76
N ALA A 45 1.02 8.71 16.90
CA ALA A 45 1.16 10.16 17.04
C ALA A 45 2.58 10.65 16.68
N GLN A 46 3.62 9.90 17.09
CA GLN A 46 4.99 10.23 16.73
C GLN A 46 5.24 10.11 15.23
N LYS A 47 4.77 9.03 14.58
CA LYS A 47 4.92 8.84 13.14
C LYS A 47 4.17 9.92 12.34
N ILE A 48 2.95 10.25 12.75
CA ILE A 48 2.17 11.36 12.16
C ILE A 48 2.90 12.70 12.31
N LYS A 49 3.46 13.00 13.49
CA LYS A 49 4.27 14.21 13.71
C LYS A 49 5.49 14.25 12.81
N LYS A 50 6.19 13.13 12.60
CA LYS A 50 7.32 13.02 11.67
C LYS A 50 6.88 13.33 10.24
N LEU A 51 5.80 12.70 9.75
CA LEU A 51 5.25 12.96 8.41
C LEU A 51 4.83 14.42 8.23
N ARG A 52 4.25 15.04 9.25
CA ARG A 52 3.84 16.45 9.22
C ARG A 52 5.02 17.41 9.05
N LYS A 53 6.19 17.08 9.60
CA LYS A 53 7.42 17.89 9.47
C LYS A 53 8.04 17.82 8.07
N ILE A 54 7.73 16.78 7.30
CA ILE A 54 8.16 16.67 5.90
C ILE A 54 7.42 17.71 5.07
N SER A 55 8.16 18.38 4.15
CA SER A 55 7.58 19.37 3.24
C SER A 55 6.42 18.76 2.45
N ARG A 56 5.41 19.57 2.16
CA ARG A 56 4.21 19.10 1.43
C ARG A 56 4.57 18.49 0.07
N GLN A 57 5.54 19.10 -0.61
CA GLN A 57 6.02 18.64 -1.91
C GLN A 57 6.67 17.26 -1.79
N LEU A 58 7.64 17.09 -0.89
CA LEU A 58 8.32 15.82 -0.70
C LEU A 58 7.35 14.72 -0.26
N ARG A 59 6.38 15.04 0.61
CA ARG A 59 5.36 14.08 1.04
C ARG A 59 4.46 13.61 -0.11
N ARG A 60 4.16 14.49 -1.06
CA ARG A 60 3.41 14.16 -2.27
C ARG A 60 4.23 13.31 -3.22
N GLU A 61 5.51 13.63 -3.40
CA GLU A 61 6.45 12.84 -4.19
C GLU A 61 6.57 11.41 -3.62
N GLN A 62 6.79 11.28 -2.31
CA GLN A 62 6.83 9.99 -1.61
C GLN A 62 5.54 9.17 -1.78
N ALA A 63 4.36 9.81 -1.66
CA ALA A 63 3.09 9.13 -1.88
C ALA A 63 2.91 8.67 -3.34
N SER A 64 3.39 9.46 -4.30
CA SER A 64 3.38 9.11 -5.72
C SER A 64 4.32 7.94 -6.03
N GLU A 65 5.53 7.95 -5.46
CA GLU A 65 6.48 6.85 -5.60
C GLU A 65 5.93 5.55 -5.00
N LEU A 66 5.40 5.62 -3.77
CA LEU A 66 4.80 4.45 -3.11
C LEU A 66 3.65 3.87 -3.93
N ARG A 67 2.78 4.74 -4.48
CA ARG A 67 1.71 4.33 -5.40
C ARG A 67 2.28 3.65 -6.65
N SER A 68 3.35 4.20 -7.23
CA SER A 68 3.99 3.64 -8.42
C SER A 68 4.54 2.24 -8.16
N PHE A 69 5.33 2.06 -7.09
CA PHE A 69 5.87 0.76 -6.71
C PHE A 69 4.78 -0.25 -6.35
N TYR A 70 3.71 0.20 -5.69
CA TYR A 70 2.56 -0.64 -5.41
C TYR A 70 1.87 -1.09 -6.70
N ASN A 71 1.59 -0.19 -7.64
CA ASN A 71 0.96 -0.53 -8.91
C ASN A 71 1.82 -1.43 -9.80
N GLU A 72 3.14 -1.28 -9.73
CA GLU A 72 4.08 -2.14 -10.45
C GLU A 72 4.03 -3.58 -9.93
N LYS A 73 4.12 -3.75 -8.60
CA LYS A 73 4.10 -5.06 -7.95
C LYS A 73 2.71 -5.71 -7.98
N TYR A 74 1.68 -4.92 -7.70
CA TYR A 74 0.30 -5.36 -7.53
C TYR A 74 -0.60 -4.81 -8.64
N SER A 75 -0.12 -4.85 -9.88
CA SER A 75 -0.91 -4.42 -11.04
C SER A 75 -2.25 -5.16 -11.12
N TRP A 76 -3.35 -4.40 -11.09
CA TRP A 76 -4.71 -4.95 -11.16
C TRP A 76 -4.90 -5.81 -12.42
N GLY A 77 -4.45 -5.33 -13.58
CA GLY A 77 -4.58 -6.05 -14.84
C GLY A 77 -3.85 -7.39 -14.84
N LYS A 78 -2.63 -7.45 -14.27
CA LYS A 78 -1.86 -8.70 -14.17
C LYS A 78 -2.53 -9.71 -13.23
N GLN A 79 -2.97 -9.24 -12.06
CA GLN A 79 -3.64 -10.09 -11.08
C GLN A 79 -4.98 -10.62 -11.60
N LEU A 80 -5.79 -9.75 -12.22
CA LEU A 80 -7.06 -10.16 -12.81
C LEU A 80 -6.84 -11.16 -13.96
N GLY A 81 -5.85 -10.93 -14.81
CA GLY A 81 -5.50 -11.86 -15.89
C GLY A 81 -5.08 -13.24 -15.37
N ALA A 82 -4.28 -13.28 -14.30
CA ALA A 82 -3.89 -14.53 -13.65
C ALA A 82 -5.10 -15.27 -13.05
N LEU A 83 -5.98 -14.56 -12.34
CA LEU A 83 -7.20 -15.12 -11.76
C LEU A 83 -8.13 -15.70 -12.82
N VAL A 84 -8.38 -14.95 -13.91
CA VAL A 84 -9.23 -15.41 -15.02
C VAL A 84 -8.64 -16.66 -15.67
N LYS A 85 -7.31 -16.69 -15.88
CA LYS A 85 -6.63 -17.86 -16.44
C LYS A 85 -6.79 -19.09 -15.54
N GLU A 86 -6.68 -18.92 -14.23
CA GLU A 86 -6.86 -20.01 -13.27
C GLU A 86 -8.30 -20.54 -13.28
N MET A 87 -9.31 -19.66 -13.26
CA MET A 87 -10.72 -20.05 -13.37
C MET A 87 -11.00 -20.84 -14.66
N LEU A 88 -10.49 -20.38 -15.80
CA LEU A 88 -10.64 -21.09 -17.07
C LEU A 88 -9.98 -22.47 -17.04
N SER A 89 -8.80 -22.58 -16.41
CA SER A 89 -8.10 -23.87 -16.30
C SER A 89 -8.90 -24.89 -15.49
N MET A 90 -9.58 -24.45 -14.42
CA MET A 90 -10.45 -25.30 -13.60
C MET A 90 -11.68 -25.76 -14.39
N MET A 91 -12.25 -24.90 -15.23
CA MET A 91 -13.40 -25.26 -16.09
C MET A 91 -13.02 -26.23 -17.20
N SER A 92 -11.80 -26.15 -17.75
CA SER A 92 -11.31 -27.05 -18.79
C SER A 92 -10.78 -28.40 -18.27
N ALA A 93 -10.72 -28.58 -16.96
CA ALA A 93 -10.28 -29.83 -16.32
C ALA A 93 -11.46 -30.78 -15.98
N GLN A 94 -12.67 -30.46 -16.45
CA GLN A 94 -13.86 -31.32 -16.46
C GLN A 94 -14.20 -31.76 -17.89
#